data_AF-A0A956A9Q0-F1
#
_entry.id   AF-A0A956A9Q0-F1
#
_cell.length_a   1.000
_cell.length_b   1.000
_cell.length_c   1.000
_cell.angle_alpha   90.00
_cell.angle_beta   90.00
_cell.angle_gamma   90.00
#
_symmetry.space_group_name_H-M   'P 1'
#
loop_
_entity.id
_entity.type
_entity.pdbx_description
1 polymer ?
#
loop_
_entity_poly.entity_id
_entity_poly.type
_entity_poly.pdbx_seq_one_letter_code
_entity_poly.pdbx_strand_id
1 'polypeptide(L)'
;MSDEKKEKVIHTRVPESLDEEIKKRAQRLGTSVSTLIRNALAHTFGLVEDVISDSAEVARSARGEDSAPSWRPAVGQPGAPAPPAEILGWQPLILSVNALCERCNAILPRATEAALAVTDRPTRERVFRCLPCTRDESPNQEPASHDHDDAADE
;
A
#
# COMPACT_ATOMS: atom_id res chain seq x y z
N MET A 1 -22.76 35.50 5.82
CA MET A 1 -21.74 35.81 4.79
C MET A 1 -20.57 34.88 5.07
N SER A 2 -20.52 33.74 4.39
CA SER A 2 -19.49 32.72 4.64
C SER A 2 -18.22 33.16 3.94
N ASP A 3 -17.15 33.31 4.71
CA ASP A 3 -15.80 33.62 4.24
C ASP A 3 -15.35 32.49 3.29
N GLU A 4 -15.37 32.74 1.98
CA GLU A 4 -14.72 31.88 1.00
C GLU A 4 -13.24 31.84 1.36
N LYS A 5 -12.84 30.76 2.02
CA LYS A 5 -11.52 30.55 2.59
C LYS A 5 -10.48 30.64 1.47
N LYS A 6 -9.93 31.84 1.26
CA LYS A 6 -9.03 32.14 0.15
C LYS A 6 -7.80 31.23 0.22
N GLU A 7 -7.47 30.62 -0.91
CA GLU A 7 -6.28 29.79 -1.03
C GLU A 7 -5.02 30.66 -0.81
N LYS A 8 -4.28 30.38 0.26
CA LYS A 8 -3.10 31.14 0.64
C LYS A 8 -1.86 30.55 -0.05
N VAL A 9 -1.27 31.32 -0.96
CA VAL A 9 -0.04 30.94 -1.65
C VAL A 9 1.17 31.18 -0.72
N ILE A 10 2.00 30.16 -0.57
CA ILE A 10 3.24 30.23 0.21
C ILE A 10 4.41 30.24 -0.79
N HIS A 11 5.30 31.22 -0.65
CA HIS A 11 6.54 31.27 -1.42
C HIS A 11 7.69 30.73 -0.55
N THR A 12 8.47 29.81 -1.12
CA THR A 12 9.63 29.21 -0.46
C THR A 12 10.84 29.31 -1.38
N ARG A 13 12.03 29.42 -0.79
CA ARG A 13 13.29 29.38 -1.55
C ARG A 13 13.66 27.93 -1.80
N VAL A 14 13.89 27.58 -3.06
CA VAL A 14 14.22 26.22 -3.50
C VAL A 14 15.51 26.28 -4.32
N PRO A 15 16.48 25.37 -4.10
CA PRO A 15 17.67 25.27 -4.95
C PRO A 15 17.29 25.02 -6.41
N GLU A 16 18.03 25.62 -7.35
CA GLU A 16 17.72 25.55 -8.79
C GLU A 16 17.70 24.11 -9.33
N SER A 17 18.62 23.27 -8.88
CA SER A 17 18.66 21.86 -9.25
C SER A 17 17.38 21.09 -8.89
N LEU A 18 16.79 21.42 -7.74
CA LEU A 18 15.57 20.78 -7.25
C LEU A 18 14.33 21.31 -7.98
N ASP A 19 14.28 22.60 -8.31
CA ASP A 19 13.20 23.19 -9.11
C ASP A 19 13.08 22.53 -10.50
N GLU A 20 14.20 22.35 -11.19
CA GLU A 20 14.25 21.68 -12.49
C GLU A 20 13.82 20.21 -12.41
N GLU A 21 14.22 19.50 -11.36
CA GLU A 21 13.80 18.11 -11.15
C GLU A 21 12.28 18.01 -10.91
N ILE A 22 11.72 18.94 -10.14
CA ILE A 22 10.28 19.01 -9.88
C ILE A 22 9.52 19.31 -11.18
N LYS A 23 9.96 20.27 -11.99
CA LYS A 23 9.35 20.56 -13.30
C LYS A 23 9.36 19.34 -14.21
N LYS A 24 10.50 18.64 -14.32
CA LYS A 24 10.63 17.43 -15.14
C LYS A 24 9.70 16.31 -14.65
N ARG A 25 9.55 16.14 -13.33
CA ARG A 25 8.59 15.20 -12.74
C ARG A 25 7.15 15.59 -13.05
N ALA A 26 6.78 16.85 -12.87
CA ALA A 26 5.44 17.34 -13.14
C ALA A 26 5.06 17.17 -14.62
N GLN A 27 5.98 17.46 -15.54
CA GLN A 27 5.77 17.30 -16.98
C GLN A 27 5.55 15.83 -17.38
N ARG A 28 6.34 14.90 -16.84
CA ARG A 28 6.14 13.45 -17.07
C ARG A 28 4.78 12.96 -16.58
N LEU A 29 4.28 13.54 -15.50
CA LEU A 29 2.98 13.22 -14.92
C LEU A 29 1.82 14.01 -15.55
N GLY A 30 2.09 14.91 -16.51
CA GLY A 30 1.09 15.73 -17.17
C GLY A 30 0.36 16.69 -16.21
N THR A 31 0.99 17.08 -15.10
CA THR A 31 0.38 17.90 -14.06
C THR A 31 1.16 19.18 -13.81
N SER A 32 0.55 20.13 -13.10
CA SER A 32 1.23 21.36 -12.70
C SER A 32 2.19 21.09 -11.54
N VAL A 33 3.30 21.85 -11.47
CA VAL A 33 4.24 21.80 -10.35
C VAL A 33 3.52 22.04 -9.02
N SER A 34 2.55 22.96 -8.99
CA SER A 34 1.80 23.25 -7.78
C SER A 34 0.94 22.07 -7.32
N THR A 35 0.31 21.35 -8.24
CA THR A 35 -0.46 20.13 -7.95
C THR A 35 0.47 19.03 -7.43
N LEU A 36 1.63 18.85 -8.06
CA LEU A 36 2.62 17.86 -7.63
C LEU A 36 3.11 18.15 -6.21
N ILE A 37 3.47 19.40 -5.90
CA ILE A 37 3.96 19.79 -4.57
C ILE A 37 2.86 19.64 -3.52
N ARG A 38 1.62 20.07 -3.82
CA ARG A 38 0.49 19.90 -2.90
C ARG A 38 0.25 18.44 -2.58
N ASN A 39 0.21 17.57 -3.58
CA ASN A 39 0.03 16.13 -3.39
C ASN A 39 1.20 15.52 -2.62
N ALA A 40 2.44 15.85 -3.00
CA ALA A 40 3.63 15.33 -2.32
C ALA A 40 3.62 15.71 -0.83
N LEU A 41 3.38 16.98 -0.49
CA LEU A 41 3.31 17.43 0.90
C LEU A 41 2.15 16.76 1.66
N ALA A 42 0.97 16.65 1.05
CA ALA A 42 -0.17 15.97 1.65
C ALA A 42 0.14 14.50 1.99
N HIS A 43 0.85 13.80 1.11
CA HIS A 43 1.22 12.40 1.33
C HIS A 43 2.42 12.23 2.27
N THR A 44 3.43 13.12 2.24
CA THR A 44 4.61 12.97 3.11
C THR A 44 4.29 13.19 4.59
N PHE A 45 3.39 14.11 4.91
CA PHE A 45 3.01 14.33 6.30
C PHE A 45 2.13 13.19 6.84
N GLY A 46 1.26 12.60 6.02
CA GLY A 46 0.50 11.41 6.42
C GLY A 46 1.40 10.21 6.73
N LEU A 47 2.36 9.92 5.85
CA LEU A 47 3.23 8.74 5.99
C LEU A 47 4.16 8.77 7.21
N VAL A 48 4.60 9.96 7.66
CA VAL A 48 5.53 10.08 8.81
C VAL A 48 4.77 10.07 10.15
N GLU A 49 3.55 10.60 10.19
CA GLU A 49 2.69 10.54 11.39
C GLU A 49 2.27 9.10 11.70
N ASP A 50 2.05 8.28 10.67
CA ASP A 50 1.73 6.85 10.79
C ASP A 50 2.90 6.05 11.42
N VAL A 51 4.15 6.26 10.98
CA VAL A 51 5.32 5.48 11.46
C VAL A 51 5.71 5.79 12.91
N ILE A 52 5.56 7.04 13.36
CA ILE A 52 5.86 7.43 14.76
C ILE A 52 4.74 6.94 15.70
N SER A 53 3.51 6.89 15.21
CA SER A 53 2.38 6.29 15.93
C SER A 53 2.57 4.78 16.10
N ASP A 54 3.00 4.08 15.04
CA ASP A 54 3.28 2.63 15.04
C ASP A 54 4.34 2.25 16.09
N SER A 55 5.42 3.03 16.21
CA SER A 55 6.53 2.71 17.14
C SER A 55 6.16 2.96 18.61
N ALA A 56 5.32 3.96 18.90
CA ALA A 56 4.76 4.19 20.24
C ALA A 56 3.65 3.18 20.61
N GLU A 57 3.03 2.55 19.62
CA GLU A 57 1.98 1.54 19.79
C GLU A 57 2.56 0.12 19.96
N VAL A 58 3.63 -0.24 19.22
CA VAL A 58 4.39 -1.49 19.40
C VAL A 58 4.97 -1.65 20.81
N ALA A 59 5.39 -0.54 21.45
CA ALA A 59 5.84 -0.56 22.84
C ALA A 59 4.71 -0.83 23.85
N ARG A 60 3.44 -0.58 23.48
CA ARG A 60 2.25 -0.75 24.34
C ARG A 60 1.54 -2.08 24.10
N SER A 61 1.60 -2.64 22.89
CA SER A 61 0.94 -3.89 22.51
C SER A 61 1.66 -5.16 22.98
N ALA A 62 2.92 -5.07 23.40
CA ALA A 62 3.63 -6.21 24.01
C ALA A 62 3.15 -6.59 25.43
N ARG A 63 2.11 -5.94 26.00
CA ARG A 63 1.70 -6.10 27.40
C ARG A 63 0.24 -6.52 27.68
N GLY A 64 -0.57 -6.88 26.68
CA GLY A 64 -2.02 -7.08 26.94
C GLY A 64 -2.66 -8.21 26.16
N GLU A 65 -2.73 -9.38 26.79
CA GLU A 65 -3.43 -10.60 26.39
C GLU A 65 -4.97 -10.49 26.43
N ASP A 66 -5.58 -11.32 25.58
CA ASP A 66 -6.85 -12.03 25.69
C ASP A 66 -8.16 -11.26 25.99
N SER A 67 -9.07 -11.25 25.00
CA SER A 67 -10.47 -11.70 25.18
C SER A 67 -11.26 -11.75 23.86
N ALA A 68 -12.00 -12.85 23.72
CA ALA A 68 -12.83 -13.29 22.59
C ALA A 68 -14.06 -12.39 22.25
N PRO A 69 -14.78 -12.64 21.14
CA PRO A 69 -15.59 -11.62 20.48
C PRO A 69 -17.04 -11.56 21.00
N SER A 70 -17.58 -10.34 21.13
CA SER A 70 -19.02 -10.11 21.32
C SER A 70 -19.59 -9.43 20.07
N TRP A 71 -20.52 -10.11 19.39
CA TRP A 71 -21.30 -9.56 18.29
C TRP A 71 -22.31 -8.54 18.85
N ARG A 72 -21.92 -7.26 18.87
CA ARG A 72 -22.82 -6.13 19.08
C ARG A 72 -22.45 -5.03 18.08
N PRO A 73 -23.40 -4.46 17.31
CA PRO A 73 -23.08 -3.31 16.48
C PRO A 73 -22.91 -2.10 17.40
N ALA A 74 -21.66 -1.67 17.59
CA ALA A 74 -21.34 -0.45 18.30
C ALA A 74 -21.66 0.75 17.39
N VAL A 75 -22.71 1.48 17.75
CA VAL A 75 -22.98 2.82 17.22
C VAL A 75 -22.01 3.79 17.89
N GLY A 76 -21.01 4.27 17.12
CA GLY A 76 -20.35 5.56 17.32
C GLY A 76 -19.10 5.63 18.20
N GLN A 77 -17.92 5.67 17.55
CA GLN A 77 -16.81 6.57 17.90
C GLN A 77 -15.80 6.63 16.73
N PRO A 78 -15.40 7.82 16.23
CA PRO A 78 -14.33 7.95 15.25
C PRO A 78 -12.99 7.94 16.01
N GLY A 79 -12.37 6.77 16.14
CA GLY A 79 -11.10 6.64 16.84
C GLY A 79 -10.51 5.25 16.65
N ALA A 80 -9.24 5.21 16.24
CA ALA A 80 -8.43 4.09 15.78
C ALA A 80 -8.78 3.55 14.37
N PRO A 81 -7.86 3.62 13.38
CA PRO A 81 -8.01 2.85 12.16
C PRO A 81 -8.00 1.36 12.54
N ALA A 82 -9.03 0.63 12.11
CA ALA A 82 -9.07 -0.81 12.29
C ALA A 82 -7.82 -1.44 11.64
N PRO A 83 -7.20 -2.47 12.24
CA PRO A 83 -6.03 -3.12 11.65
C PRO A 83 -6.38 -3.59 10.24
N PRO A 84 -5.42 -3.60 9.30
CA PRO A 84 -5.67 -3.99 7.91
C PRO A 84 -6.37 -5.35 7.87
N ALA A 85 -7.33 -5.48 6.96
CA ALA A 85 -8.12 -6.70 6.85
C ALA A 85 -7.21 -7.86 6.39
N GLU A 86 -7.30 -9.00 7.06
CA GLU A 86 -6.49 -10.17 6.74
C GLU A 86 -7.03 -10.83 5.46
N ILE A 87 -6.15 -11.17 4.52
CA ILE A 87 -6.53 -11.84 3.27
C ILE A 87 -6.77 -13.33 3.58
N LEU A 88 -8.03 -13.74 3.57
CA LEU A 88 -8.46 -15.12 3.79
C LEU A 88 -8.24 -16.00 2.56
N GLY A 89 -8.20 -15.40 1.37
CA GLY A 89 -8.02 -16.14 0.12
C GLY A 89 -8.23 -15.30 -1.12
N TRP A 90 -8.29 -15.98 -2.26
CA TRP A 90 -8.34 -15.37 -3.59
C TRP A 90 -9.55 -15.87 -4.39
N GLN A 91 -10.44 -14.97 -4.81
CA GLN A 91 -11.60 -15.29 -5.63
C GLN A 91 -11.34 -14.94 -7.10
N PRO A 92 -11.42 -15.89 -8.05
CA PRO A 92 -11.24 -15.62 -9.48
C PRO A 92 -12.42 -14.84 -10.06
N LEU A 93 -12.13 -13.89 -10.95
CA LEU A 93 -13.12 -13.08 -11.67
C LEU A 93 -12.56 -12.49 -12.97
N ILE A 94 -13.44 -12.01 -13.84
CA ILE A 94 -13.09 -11.22 -15.03
C ILE A 94 -13.13 -9.73 -14.67
N LEU A 95 -12.03 -9.02 -14.91
CA LEU A 95 -11.91 -7.60 -14.57
C LEU A 95 -12.72 -6.71 -15.52
N SER A 96 -13.43 -5.73 -14.98
CA SER A 96 -14.07 -4.65 -15.76
C SER A 96 -13.23 -3.36 -15.81
N VAL A 97 -12.11 -3.34 -15.09
CA VAL A 97 -11.14 -2.23 -14.99
C VAL A 97 -9.74 -2.74 -15.24
N ASN A 98 -8.80 -1.84 -15.52
CA ASN A 98 -7.37 -2.17 -15.43
C ASN A 98 -6.96 -2.20 -13.95
N ALA A 99 -6.12 -3.16 -13.57
CA ALA A 99 -5.58 -3.29 -12.22
C ALA A 99 -4.08 -3.61 -12.27
N LEU A 100 -3.44 -3.63 -11.10
CA LEU A 100 -2.08 -4.13 -10.93
C LEU A 100 -2.14 -5.40 -10.07
N CYS A 101 -1.29 -6.37 -10.40
CA CYS A 101 -1.07 -7.52 -9.52
C CYS A 101 -0.25 -7.07 -8.31
N GLU A 102 -0.74 -7.29 -7.09
CA GLU A 102 -0.02 -6.92 -5.86
C GLU A 102 1.34 -7.61 -5.73
N ARG A 103 1.47 -8.87 -6.19
CA ARG A 103 2.73 -9.62 -6.09
C ARG A 103 3.78 -9.26 -7.14
N CYS A 104 3.46 -9.42 -8.43
CA CYS A 104 4.44 -9.24 -9.51
C CYS A 104 4.39 -7.86 -10.17
N ASN A 105 3.47 -6.99 -9.72
CA ASN A 105 3.24 -5.65 -10.27
C ASN A 105 2.90 -5.62 -11.78
N ALA A 106 2.52 -6.75 -12.37
CA ALA A 106 2.07 -6.80 -13.75
C ALA A 106 0.76 -6.04 -13.93
N ILE A 107 0.62 -5.34 -15.05
CA ILE A 107 -0.63 -4.70 -15.45
C ILE A 107 -1.62 -5.81 -15.83
N LEU A 108 -2.78 -5.79 -15.19
CA LEU A 108 -3.92 -6.67 -15.46
C LEU A 108 -4.94 -5.88 -16.29
N PRO A 109 -5.02 -6.10 -17.61
CA PRO A 109 -5.95 -5.37 -18.46
C PRO A 109 -7.40 -5.71 -18.13
N ARG A 110 -8.30 -4.77 -18.40
CA ARG A 110 -9.74 -5.03 -18.45
C ARG A 110 -10.03 -6.25 -19.33
N ALA A 111 -11.07 -6.99 -18.95
CA ALA A 111 -11.55 -8.22 -19.58
C ALA A 111 -10.58 -9.41 -19.47
N THR A 112 -9.62 -9.36 -18.54
CA THR A 112 -8.73 -10.47 -18.23
C THR A 112 -9.17 -11.18 -16.95
N GLU A 113 -8.89 -12.48 -16.86
CA GLU A 113 -9.02 -13.25 -15.62
C GLU A 113 -7.95 -12.83 -14.60
N ALA A 114 -8.38 -12.54 -13.38
CA ALA A 114 -7.54 -12.27 -12.23
C ALA A 114 -8.24 -12.74 -10.96
N ALA A 115 -7.57 -12.65 -9.82
CA ALA A 115 -8.18 -12.92 -8.52
C ALA A 115 -8.28 -11.66 -7.67
N LEU A 116 -9.38 -11.54 -6.92
CA LEU A 116 -9.61 -10.52 -5.90
C LEU A 116 -9.36 -11.12 -4.52
N ALA A 117 -8.69 -10.37 -3.66
CA ALA A 117 -8.52 -10.75 -2.26
C ALA A 117 -9.88 -10.79 -1.55
N VAL A 118 -10.18 -11.92 -0.90
CA VAL A 118 -11.28 -12.07 0.05
C VAL A 118 -10.70 -11.80 1.43
N THR A 119 -11.26 -10.85 2.16
CA THR A 119 -10.75 -10.43 3.47
C THR A 119 -11.68 -10.79 4.61
N ASP A 120 -11.14 -10.89 5.83
CA ASP A 120 -11.86 -11.20 7.06
C ASP A 120 -12.93 -10.16 7.42
N ARG A 121 -12.69 -8.91 7.02
CA ARG A 121 -13.53 -7.74 7.27
C ARG A 121 -13.77 -6.98 5.96
N PRO A 122 -14.93 -6.29 5.82
CA PRO A 122 -15.22 -5.52 4.62
C PRO A 122 -14.24 -4.34 4.50
N THR A 123 -13.36 -4.39 3.50
CA THR A 123 -12.46 -3.30 3.15
C THR A 123 -12.96 -2.56 1.91
N ARG A 124 -12.65 -1.25 1.82
CA ARG A 124 -12.86 -0.47 0.60
C ARG A 124 -11.75 -0.70 -0.43
N GLU A 125 -10.59 -1.14 0.02
CA GLU A 125 -9.42 -1.35 -0.81
C GLU A 125 -9.52 -2.69 -1.53
N ARG A 126 -9.31 -2.68 -2.86
CA ARG A 126 -9.44 -3.86 -3.70
C ARG A 126 -8.05 -4.31 -4.13
N VAL A 127 -7.62 -5.43 -3.59
CA VAL A 127 -6.31 -6.02 -3.92
C VAL A 127 -6.51 -7.09 -4.98
N PHE A 128 -5.81 -6.96 -6.10
CA PHE A 128 -5.87 -7.89 -7.22
C PHE A 128 -4.56 -8.67 -7.37
N ARG A 129 -4.66 -9.92 -7.83
CA ARG A 129 -3.51 -10.79 -8.09
C ARG A 129 -3.71 -11.56 -9.38
N CYS A 130 -2.61 -11.79 -10.11
CA CYS A 130 -2.61 -12.58 -11.33
C CYS A 130 -2.90 -14.07 -11.04
N LEU A 131 -3.61 -14.79 -11.92
CA LEU A 131 -3.87 -16.23 -11.71
C LEU A 131 -2.62 -17.11 -11.52
N PRO A 132 -1.48 -16.85 -12.21
CA PRO A 132 -0.22 -17.52 -11.89
C PRO A 132 0.21 -17.27 -10.43
N CYS A 133 0.21 -16.00 -10.03
CA CYS A 133 0.65 -15.52 -8.73
C CYS A 133 -0.16 -16.07 -7.55
N THR A 134 -1.42 -16.47 -7.77
CA THR A 134 -2.27 -17.13 -6.76
C THR A 134 -2.00 -18.61 -6.59
N ARG A 135 -1.33 -19.26 -7.56
CA ARG A 135 -0.98 -20.69 -7.49
C ARG A 135 0.40 -20.89 -6.90
N ASP A 136 1.29 -19.92 -7.05
CA ASP A 136 2.64 -19.94 -6.51
C ASP A 136 2.66 -19.59 -5.00
N GLU A 137 1.81 -20.20 -4.17
CA GLU A 137 1.79 -19.99 -2.71
C GLU A 137 2.98 -20.68 -2.00
N SER A 138 4.14 -20.72 -2.63
CA SER A 138 5.37 -21.13 -1.94
C SER A 138 5.95 -19.90 -1.24
N PRO A 139 5.92 -19.83 0.10
CA PRO A 139 6.83 -18.94 0.82
C PRO A 139 8.23 -19.50 0.56
N ASN A 140 9.08 -18.70 -0.09
CA ASN A 140 10.54 -18.80 0.00
C ASN A 140 11.10 -20.25 0.07
N GLN A 141 11.14 -20.97 -1.05
CA GLN A 141 12.10 -22.07 -1.17
C GLN A 141 13.47 -21.42 -1.39
N GLU A 142 14.32 -21.47 -0.36
CA GLU A 142 15.76 -21.27 -0.50
C GLU A 142 16.26 -21.98 -1.77
N PRO A 143 17.08 -21.33 -2.61
CA PRO A 143 17.69 -22.04 -3.72
C PRO A 143 18.56 -23.14 -3.13
N ALA A 144 18.17 -24.40 -3.37
CA ALA A 144 19.02 -25.55 -3.18
C ALA A 144 20.23 -25.38 -4.09
N SER A 145 21.33 -24.85 -3.54
CA SER A 145 22.65 -25.05 -4.10
C SER A 145 22.98 -26.53 -3.94
N HIS A 146 22.70 -27.27 -5.01
CA HIS A 146 23.40 -28.47 -5.38
C HIS A 146 24.91 -28.14 -5.40
N ASP A 147 25.65 -28.63 -4.42
CA ASP A 147 27.07 -28.93 -4.57
C ASP A 147 27.25 -30.38 -4.14
N HIS A 148 27.13 -31.26 -5.13
CA HIS A 148 27.69 -32.60 -5.11
C HIS A 148 28.76 -32.66 -6.21
N ASP A 149 29.92 -33.17 -5.79
CA ASP A 149 31.00 -33.76 -6.59
C ASP A 149 32.03 -32.84 -7.25
N ASP A 150 33.19 -32.73 -6.59
CA ASP A 150 34.52 -33.00 -7.17
C ASP A 150 35.39 -33.56 -6.02
N ALA A 151 35.58 -34.89 -5.93
CA ALA A 151 36.65 -35.67 -6.56
C ALA A 151 38.04 -35.49 -5.88
N ALA A 152 38.46 -36.57 -5.20
CA ALA A 152 39.79 -37.19 -5.12
C ALA A 152 41.09 -36.36 -4.92
N ASP A 153 42.03 -37.06 -4.26
CA ASP A 153 43.49 -36.82 -4.14
C ASP A 153 43.99 -35.81 -3.08
N GLU A 154 44.34 -36.31 -1.88
CA GLU A 154 45.73 -36.64 -1.45
C GLU A 154 45.77 -37.17 0.00
#